data_AF-A0A6A3WL72-F1
#
_entry.id   AF-A0A6A3WL72-F1
#
_cell.length_a   1.000
_cell.length_b   1.000
_cell.length_c   1.000
_cell.angle_alpha   90.00
_cell.angle_beta   90.00
_cell.angle_gamma   90.00
#
_symmetry.space_group_name_H-M   'P 1'
#
loop_
_entity.id
_entity.type
_entity.pdbx_description
1 polymer ?
#
loop_
_entity_poly.entity_id
_entity_poly.type
_entity_poly.pdbx_seq_one_letter_code
_entity_poly.pdbx_strand_id
1 'polypeptide(L)'
;MAESRKRRNFSEEEDVMLLKQALADEPFRHEHGKVMEAWDSLATTLAACPDFARKNLSGKTAQNRVNALLESHTEKDTLLDELLSKIEDIKVEKANRKRIKAEETAAQESAGEPIRRLAVERLKRQRDDDQADVNESPSHSNKFAKLVDLLREQKVKELAARQKQWEGERLDRQATEKRFMQLLELLAKRG
;
A
#
# COMPACT_ATOMS: atom_id res chain seq x y z
N MET A 1 -18.57 21.82 47.71
CA MET A 1 -17.59 21.41 46.68
C MET A 1 -18.37 21.22 45.39
N ALA A 2 -18.27 22.14 44.44
CA ALA A 2 -18.97 22.04 43.16
C ALA A 2 -18.20 21.07 42.26
N GLU A 3 -18.78 19.92 41.96
CA GLU A 3 -18.20 18.94 41.04
C GLU A 3 -18.02 19.57 39.65
N SER A 4 -16.78 19.58 39.15
CA SER A 4 -16.48 20.00 37.79
C SER A 4 -17.07 18.99 36.81
N ARG A 5 -18.30 19.25 36.34
CA ARG A 5 -18.95 18.46 35.30
C ARG A 5 -18.04 18.45 34.07
N LYS A 6 -17.44 17.30 33.76
CA LYS A 6 -16.69 17.06 32.51
C LYS A 6 -17.55 17.57 31.35
N ARG A 7 -16.98 18.45 30.51
CA ARG A 7 -17.68 18.98 29.34
C ARG A 7 -18.15 17.80 28.49
N ARG A 8 -19.46 17.65 28.31
CA ARG A 8 -20.04 16.63 27.43
C ARG A 8 -19.64 16.98 25.99
N ASN A 9 -19.07 16.03 25.26
CA ASN A 9 -18.81 16.19 23.82
C ASN A 9 -20.14 16.11 23.04
N PHE A 10 -20.16 16.66 21.82
CA PHE A 10 -21.28 16.45 20.90
C PHE A 10 -21.25 15.00 20.40
N SER A 11 -22.41 14.34 20.33
CA SER A 11 -22.54 13.06 19.63
C SER A 11 -22.74 13.27 18.13
N GLU A 12 -22.54 12.22 17.34
CA GLU A 12 -22.78 12.27 15.89
C GLU A 12 -24.26 12.56 15.58
N GLU A 13 -25.19 12.01 16.37
CA GLU A 13 -26.61 12.27 16.23
C GLU A 13 -26.94 13.74 16.54
N GLU A 14 -26.32 14.31 17.57
CA GLU A 14 -26.45 15.74 17.90
C GLU A 14 -25.89 16.62 16.76
N ASP A 15 -24.76 16.23 16.16
CA ASP A 15 -24.17 16.93 15.02
C ASP A 15 -25.09 16.87 13.79
N VAL A 16 -25.68 15.71 13.50
CA VAL A 16 -26.63 15.54 12.39
C VAL A 16 -27.88 16.38 12.61
N MET A 17 -28.44 16.40 13.82
CA MET A 17 -29.59 17.26 14.15
C MET A 17 -29.24 18.74 14.00
N LEU A 18 -28.06 19.14 14.50
CA LEU A 18 -27.57 20.52 14.40
C LEU A 18 -27.40 20.97 12.95
N LEU A 19 -26.79 20.13 12.11
CA LEU A 19 -26.59 20.43 10.69
C LEU A 19 -27.92 20.48 9.93
N LYS A 20 -28.85 19.54 10.20
CA LYS A 20 -30.19 19.55 9.60
C LYS A 20 -30.96 20.83 9.95
N GLN A 21 -30.91 21.25 11.22
CA GLN A 21 -31.57 22.47 11.64
C GLN A 21 -30.90 23.72 11.06
N ALA A 22 -29.56 23.76 10.98
CA ALA A 22 -28.84 24.86 10.36
C ALA A 22 -29.13 24.99 8.86
N LEU A 23 -29.37 23.88 8.16
CA LEU A 23 -29.84 23.89 6.77
C LEU A 23 -31.29 24.37 6.65
N ALA A 24 -32.16 24.07 7.62
CA ALA A 24 -33.55 24.48 7.60
C ALA A 24 -33.72 25.98 7.91
N ASP A 25 -33.01 26.48 8.92
CA ASP A 25 -33.17 27.87 9.40
C ASP A 25 -32.24 28.86 8.69
N GLU A 26 -31.21 28.38 7.99
CA GLU A 26 -30.18 29.16 7.30
C GLU A 26 -29.70 30.40 8.10
N PRO A 27 -29.26 30.24 9.37
CA PRO A 27 -28.93 31.37 10.24
C PRO A 27 -27.78 32.24 9.68
N PHE A 28 -26.95 31.67 8.81
CA PHE A 28 -25.85 32.34 8.12
C PHE A 28 -26.27 33.26 6.95
N ARG A 29 -27.52 33.17 6.46
CA ARG A 29 -28.05 34.05 5.38
C ARG A 29 -28.68 35.34 5.88
N HIS A 30 -28.87 35.45 7.20
CA HIS A 30 -29.52 36.61 7.80
C HIS A 30 -28.65 37.87 7.68
N GLU A 31 -29.30 39.05 7.73
CA GLU A 31 -28.61 40.35 7.64
C GLU A 31 -27.53 40.50 8.72
N HIS A 32 -26.47 41.23 8.39
CA HIS A 32 -25.38 41.53 9.34
C HIS A 32 -25.97 42.15 10.62
N GLY A 33 -25.71 41.52 11.77
CA GLY A 33 -26.26 41.92 13.07
C GLY A 33 -27.40 41.02 13.57
N LYS A 34 -28.14 40.35 12.68
CA LYS A 34 -29.24 39.41 13.03
C LYS A 34 -28.82 37.94 12.99
N VAL A 35 -27.65 37.64 12.41
CA VAL A 35 -27.11 36.27 12.31
C VAL A 35 -27.05 35.58 13.68
N MET A 36 -26.62 36.28 14.74
CA MET A 36 -26.53 35.68 16.08
C MET A 36 -27.92 35.38 16.67
N GLU A 37 -28.90 36.27 16.46
CA GLU A 37 -30.28 36.04 16.87
C GLU A 37 -30.88 34.81 16.17
N ALA A 38 -30.56 34.60 14.89
CA ALA A 38 -30.98 33.42 14.15
C ALA A 38 -30.33 32.14 14.70
N TRP A 39 -29.03 32.18 15.04
CA TRP A 39 -28.36 31.06 15.71
C TRP A 39 -28.90 30.78 17.11
N ASP A 40 -29.27 31.80 17.88
CA ASP A 40 -29.90 31.62 19.20
C ASP A 40 -31.32 31.06 19.08
N SER A 41 -32.07 31.45 18.04
CA SER A 41 -33.39 30.88 17.72
C SER A 41 -33.29 29.41 17.32
N LEU A 42 -32.31 29.05 16.49
CA LEU A 42 -31.99 27.67 16.15
C LEU A 42 -31.64 26.87 17.40
N ALA A 43 -30.79 27.43 18.27
CA ALA A 43 -30.37 26.74 19.50
C ALA A 43 -31.54 26.50 20.45
N THR A 44 -32.47 27.47 20.53
CA THR A 44 -33.72 27.35 21.29
C THR A 44 -34.61 26.23 20.73
N THR A 45 -34.74 26.17 19.41
CA THR A 45 -35.50 25.11 18.72
C THR A 45 -34.92 23.73 19.02
N LEU A 46 -33.61 23.55 18.87
CA LEU A 46 -32.94 22.29 19.20
C LEU A 46 -33.04 21.94 20.69
N ALA A 47 -32.90 22.91 21.59
CA ALA A 47 -33.07 22.66 23.02
C ALA A 47 -34.49 22.17 23.37
N ALA A 48 -35.50 22.63 22.65
CA ALA A 48 -36.89 22.18 22.81
C ALA A 48 -37.13 20.75 22.28
N CYS A 49 -36.33 20.26 21.33
CA CYS A 49 -36.47 18.89 20.81
C CYS A 49 -36.15 17.83 21.88
N PRO A 50 -37.05 16.86 22.17
CA PRO A 50 -36.84 15.86 23.23
C PRO A 50 -35.60 14.98 22.99
N ASP A 51 -35.32 14.66 21.73
CA ASP A 51 -34.19 13.80 21.33
C ASP A 51 -32.84 14.52 21.38
N PHE A 52 -32.85 15.85 21.49
CA PHE A 52 -31.63 16.63 21.65
C PHE A 52 -31.28 16.76 23.13
N ALA A 53 -30.22 16.06 23.55
CA ALA A 53 -29.88 15.91 24.94
C ALA A 53 -29.29 17.19 25.58
N ARG A 54 -28.81 18.15 24.76
CA ARG A 54 -28.18 19.39 25.22
C ARG A 54 -29.18 20.54 25.33
N LYS A 55 -29.80 20.67 26.50
CA LYS A 55 -30.82 21.70 26.78
C LYS A 55 -30.30 23.13 26.97
N ASN A 56 -28.99 23.29 27.15
CA ASN A 56 -28.33 24.59 27.34
C ASN A 56 -27.44 24.99 26.15
N LEU A 57 -27.87 24.65 24.93
CA LEU A 57 -27.17 25.06 23.71
C LEU A 57 -27.34 26.58 23.52
N SER A 58 -26.23 27.30 23.34
CA SER A 58 -26.27 28.70 22.88
C SER A 58 -26.03 28.77 21.38
N GLY A 59 -26.53 29.81 20.73
CA GLY A 59 -26.29 30.03 19.30
C GLY A 59 -24.80 30.10 18.98
N LYS A 60 -23.99 30.70 19.87
CA LYS A 60 -22.53 30.76 19.65
C LYS A 60 -21.88 29.39 19.67
N THR A 61 -22.35 28.50 20.56
CA THR A 61 -21.87 27.12 20.62
C THR A 61 -22.30 26.34 19.38
N ALA A 62 -23.55 26.53 18.93
CA ALA A 62 -24.09 25.94 17.72
C ALA A 62 -23.28 26.35 16.48
N GLN A 63 -23.07 27.66 16.29
CA GLN A 63 -22.27 28.21 15.18
C GLN A 63 -20.85 27.65 15.17
N ASN A 64 -20.15 27.69 16.32
CA ASN A 64 -18.79 27.19 16.41
C ASN A 64 -18.72 25.68 16.11
N ARG A 65 -19.72 24.90 16.54
CA ARG A 65 -19.76 23.46 16.26
C ARG A 65 -20.00 23.19 14.77
N VAL A 66 -20.92 23.91 14.13
CA VAL A 66 -21.15 23.80 12.68
C VAL A 66 -19.88 24.13 11.90
N ASN A 67 -19.20 25.23 12.22
CA ASN A 67 -17.95 25.59 11.56
C ASN A 67 -16.87 24.51 11.71
N ALA A 68 -16.69 23.97 12.92
CA ALA A 68 -15.74 22.88 13.15
C ALA A 68 -16.08 21.60 12.36
N LEU A 69 -17.37 21.29 12.18
CA LEU A 69 -17.82 20.17 11.36
C LEU A 69 -17.53 20.41 9.87
N LEU A 70 -17.75 21.64 9.38
CA LEU A 70 -17.44 22.02 8.01
C LEU A 70 -15.94 21.98 7.73
N GLU A 71 -15.11 22.53 8.61
CA GLU A 71 -13.65 22.47 8.50
C GLU A 71 -13.17 21.01 8.45
N SER A 72 -13.66 20.16 9.35
CA SER A 72 -13.32 18.73 9.36
C SER A 72 -13.80 17.98 8.11
N HIS A 73 -14.88 18.43 7.45
CA HIS A 73 -15.30 17.88 6.16
C HIS A 73 -14.33 18.29 5.06
N THR A 74 -13.98 19.58 4.99
CA THR A 74 -13.03 20.09 3.98
C THR A 74 -11.66 19.44 4.08
N GLU A 75 -11.15 19.21 5.29
CA GLU A 75 -9.87 18.50 5.49
C GLU A 75 -9.94 17.07 4.94
N LYS A 76 -11.03 16.33 5.24
CA LYS A 76 -11.21 14.96 4.71
C LYS A 76 -11.27 14.94 3.19
N ASP A 77 -11.97 15.89 2.56
CA ASP A 77 -12.05 15.99 1.10
C ASP A 77 -10.67 16.25 0.50
N THR A 78 -9.89 17.18 1.07
CA THR A 78 -8.53 17.45 0.59
C THR A 78 -7.59 16.24 0.71
N LEU A 79 -7.69 15.48 1.81
CA LEU A 79 -6.91 14.25 1.99
C LEU A 79 -7.36 13.15 1.00
N LEU A 80 -8.65 13.08 0.69
CA LEU A 80 -9.17 12.15 -0.30
C LEU A 80 -8.61 12.47 -1.69
N ASP A 81 -8.61 13.74 -2.09
CA ASP A 81 -8.02 14.20 -3.35
C ASP A 81 -6.52 13.88 -3.43
N GLU A 82 -5.77 14.12 -2.34
CA GLU A 82 -4.35 13.79 -2.26
C GLU A 82 -4.11 12.27 -2.39
N LEU A 83 -4.92 11.45 -1.74
CA LEU A 83 -4.83 9.99 -1.83
C LEU A 83 -5.14 9.49 -3.25
N LEU A 84 -6.16 10.04 -3.90
CA LEU A 84 -6.50 9.71 -5.28
C LEU A 84 -5.33 10.05 -6.23
N SER A 85 -4.74 11.24 -6.09
CA SER A 85 -3.56 11.64 -6.85
C SER A 85 -2.38 10.67 -6.65
N LYS A 86 -2.06 10.30 -5.40
CA LYS A 86 -0.98 9.32 -5.12
C LYS A 86 -1.26 7.95 -5.72
N ILE A 87 -2.52 7.50 -5.73
CA ILE A 87 -2.91 6.23 -6.35
C ILE A 87 -2.68 6.28 -7.86
N GLU A 88 -2.98 7.40 -8.51
CA GLU A 88 -2.73 7.62 -9.93
C GLU A 88 -1.24 7.60 -10.26
N ASP A 89 -0.42 8.32 -9.49
CA ASP A 89 1.04 8.32 -9.64
C ASP A 89 1.62 6.91 -9.51
N ILE A 90 1.18 6.12 -8.52
CA ILE A 90 1.61 4.73 -8.34
C ILE A 90 1.23 3.87 -9.56
N LYS A 91 0.06 4.10 -10.19
CA LYS A 91 -0.34 3.37 -11.40
C LYS A 91 0.57 3.71 -12.57
N VAL A 92 0.88 5.00 -12.76
CA VAL A 92 1.80 5.47 -13.81
C VAL A 92 3.19 4.91 -13.59
N GLU A 93 3.72 4.97 -12.36
CA GLU A 93 5.01 4.38 -12.01
C GLU A 93 5.07 2.87 -12.29
N LYS A 94 4.02 2.12 -11.90
CA LYS A 94 3.95 0.68 -12.18
C LYS A 94 3.96 0.40 -13.68
N ALA A 95 3.21 1.18 -14.46
CA ALA A 95 3.20 1.06 -15.92
C ALA A 95 4.58 1.36 -16.50
N ASN A 96 5.24 2.43 -16.07
CA ASN A 96 6.59 2.80 -16.51
C ASN A 96 7.61 1.74 -16.14
N ARG A 97 7.59 1.22 -14.91
CA ARG A 97 8.46 0.11 -14.48
C ARG A 97 8.26 -1.14 -15.33
N LYS A 98 7.01 -1.46 -15.70
CA LYS A 98 6.72 -2.59 -16.60
C LYS A 98 7.29 -2.34 -18.00
N ARG A 99 7.16 -1.13 -18.54
CA ARG A 99 7.72 -0.74 -19.84
C ARG A 99 9.24 -0.79 -19.86
N ILE A 100 9.89 -0.21 -18.85
CA ILE A 100 11.35 -0.23 -18.69
C ILE A 100 11.86 -1.68 -18.63
N LYS A 101 11.25 -2.53 -17.80
CA LYS A 101 11.63 -3.95 -17.74
C LYS A 101 11.44 -4.67 -19.07
N ALA A 102 10.34 -4.41 -19.77
CA ALA A 102 10.10 -5.01 -21.09
C ALA A 102 11.15 -4.57 -22.11
N GLU A 103 11.53 -3.29 -22.09
CA GLU A 103 12.57 -2.72 -22.94
C GLU A 103 13.96 -3.30 -22.61
N GLU A 104 14.31 -3.43 -21.33
CA GLU A 104 15.54 -4.09 -20.88
C GLU A 104 15.60 -5.55 -21.34
N THR A 105 14.51 -6.32 -21.21
CA THR A 105 14.47 -7.70 -21.68
C THR A 105 14.61 -7.79 -23.20
N ALA A 106 13.95 -6.90 -23.95
CA ALA A 106 14.06 -6.86 -25.41
C ALA A 106 15.48 -6.47 -25.86
N ALA A 107 16.12 -5.52 -25.16
CA ALA A 107 17.50 -5.14 -25.42
C ALA A 107 18.47 -6.31 -25.14
N GLN A 108 18.27 -7.05 -24.05
CA GLN A 108 19.07 -8.23 -23.72
C GLN A 108 18.89 -9.35 -24.74
N GLU A 109 17.67 -9.59 -25.22
CA GLU A 109 17.39 -10.55 -26.29
C GLU A 109 18.09 -10.16 -27.60
N SER A 110 17.98 -8.89 -28.00
CA SER A 110 18.63 -8.34 -29.20
C SER A 110 20.16 -8.43 -29.12
N ALA A 111 20.76 -8.09 -27.97
CA ALA A 111 22.20 -8.15 -27.78
C ALA A 111 22.77 -9.58 -27.85
N GLY A 112 21.99 -10.60 -27.45
CA GLY A 112 22.39 -12.01 -27.56
C GLY A 112 22.28 -12.61 -28.96
N GLU A 113 21.55 -11.95 -29.87
CA GLU A 113 21.26 -12.44 -31.21
C GLU A 113 22.49 -12.63 -32.12
N PRO A 114 23.46 -11.71 -32.21
CA PRO A 114 24.66 -11.94 -33.02
C PRO A 114 25.46 -13.16 -32.55
N ILE A 115 25.53 -13.41 -31.24
CA ILE A 115 26.23 -14.57 -30.68
C ILE A 115 25.52 -15.87 -31.08
N ARG A 116 24.18 -15.91 -30.96
CA ARG A 116 23.37 -17.07 -31.39
C ARG A 116 23.52 -17.33 -32.88
N ARG A 117 23.43 -16.30 -33.72
CA ARG A 117 23.65 -16.41 -35.18
C ARG A 117 25.02 -17.01 -35.51
N LEU A 118 26.07 -16.50 -34.87
CA LEU A 118 27.44 -16.95 -35.11
C LEU A 118 27.66 -18.40 -34.65
N ALA A 119 27.04 -18.81 -33.54
CA ALA A 119 27.08 -20.21 -33.08
C ALA A 119 26.36 -21.16 -34.06
N VAL A 120 25.19 -20.77 -34.58
CA VAL A 120 24.45 -21.54 -35.59
C VAL A 120 25.26 -21.67 -36.88
N GLU A 121 25.94 -20.61 -37.31
CA GLU A 121 26.80 -20.64 -38.49
C GLU A 121 27.99 -21.59 -38.32
N ARG A 122 28.64 -21.59 -37.15
CA ARG A 122 29.72 -22.55 -36.82
C ARG A 122 29.23 -24.00 -36.85
N LEU A 123 28.05 -24.27 -36.30
CA LEU A 123 27.45 -25.61 -36.31
C LEU A 123 27.07 -26.07 -37.72
N LYS A 124 26.68 -25.16 -38.62
CA LYS A 124 26.46 -25.49 -40.03
C LYS A 124 27.77 -25.87 -40.71
N ARG A 125 28.84 -25.08 -40.53
CA ARG A 125 30.18 -25.39 -41.07
C ARG A 125 30.70 -26.75 -40.60
N GLN A 126 30.59 -27.06 -39.30
CA GLN A 126 30.99 -28.38 -38.80
C GLN A 126 30.21 -29.53 -39.43
N ARG A 127 28.90 -29.36 -39.70
CA ARG A 127 28.11 -30.39 -40.39
C ARG A 127 28.50 -30.57 -41.85
N ASP A 128 28.87 -29.49 -42.53
CA ASP A 128 29.35 -29.54 -43.91
C ASP A 128 30.74 -30.20 -43.99
N ASP A 129 31.61 -29.97 -42.99
CA ASP A 129 32.93 -30.61 -42.86
C ASP A 129 32.83 -32.10 -42.46
N ASP A 130 31.93 -32.46 -41.54
CA ASP A 130 31.66 -33.86 -41.13
C ASP A 130 31.01 -34.70 -42.26
N GLN A 131 30.45 -34.05 -43.29
CA GLN A 131 29.93 -34.74 -44.48
C GLN A 131 31.02 -35.07 -45.51
N ALA A 132 32.25 -34.56 -45.32
CA ALA A 132 33.41 -34.81 -46.18
C ALA A 132 34.40 -35.84 -45.62
N ASP A 133 34.32 -36.22 -44.34
CA ASP A 133 35.29 -37.13 -43.73
C ASP A 133 34.61 -38.27 -42.94
N VAL A 134 34.25 -39.33 -43.67
CA VAL A 134 33.82 -40.59 -43.06
C VAL A 134 35.07 -41.31 -42.56
N ASN A 135 35.51 -40.98 -41.34
CA ASN A 135 36.29 -41.91 -40.52
C ASN A 135 36.09 -41.63 -39.02
N GLU A 136 35.26 -42.47 -38.41
CA GLU A 136 34.82 -42.40 -37.03
C GLU A 136 35.96 -42.70 -36.05
N SER A 137 36.22 -41.77 -35.12
CA SER A 137 37.20 -41.94 -34.03
C SER A 137 36.49 -42.09 -32.66
N PRO A 138 36.86 -43.04 -31.77
CA PRO A 138 36.06 -43.42 -30.58
C PRO A 138 36.03 -42.38 -29.44
N SER A 139 36.63 -41.20 -29.63
CA SER A 139 36.89 -40.20 -28.59
C SER A 139 35.63 -39.42 -28.14
N HIS A 140 34.56 -39.40 -28.94
CA HIS A 140 33.37 -38.59 -28.68
C HIS A 140 32.57 -39.06 -27.45
N SER A 141 32.51 -40.37 -27.18
CA SER A 141 31.73 -40.96 -26.07
C SER A 141 32.18 -40.46 -24.68
N ASN A 142 33.49 -40.31 -24.48
CA ASN A 142 34.06 -39.91 -23.18
C ASN A 142 33.87 -38.42 -22.85
N LYS A 143 33.62 -37.55 -23.85
CA LYS A 143 33.39 -36.12 -23.61
C LYS A 143 31.98 -35.86 -23.11
N PHE A 144 31.00 -36.59 -23.66
CA PHE A 144 29.60 -36.48 -23.25
C PHE A 144 29.41 -36.95 -21.79
N ALA A 145 30.03 -38.07 -21.41
CA ALA A 145 29.99 -38.55 -20.03
C ALA A 145 30.50 -37.50 -19.02
N LYS A 146 31.64 -36.87 -19.31
CA LYS A 146 32.21 -35.80 -18.47
C LYS A 146 31.28 -34.58 -18.35
N LEU A 147 30.59 -34.21 -19.42
CA LEU A 147 29.64 -33.10 -19.40
C LEU A 147 28.41 -33.43 -18.54
N VAL A 148 27.90 -34.66 -18.65
CA VAL A 148 26.78 -35.14 -17.83
C VAL A 148 27.15 -35.14 -16.35
N ASP A 149 28.35 -35.57 -15.99
CA ASP A 149 28.82 -35.57 -14.61
C ASP A 149 28.96 -34.14 -14.05
N LEU A 150 29.51 -33.21 -14.84
CA LEU A 150 29.62 -31.80 -14.46
C LEU A 150 28.24 -31.17 -14.18
N LEU A 151 27.24 -31.45 -15.03
CA LEU A 151 25.86 -30.96 -14.84
C LEU A 151 25.23 -31.54 -13.57
N ARG A 152 25.49 -32.82 -13.29
CA ARG A 152 25.01 -33.49 -12.07
C ARG A 152 25.60 -32.84 -10.82
N GLU A 153 26.91 -32.60 -10.81
CA GLU A 153 27.60 -31.91 -9.72
C GLU A 153 27.07 -30.48 -9.52
N GLN A 154 26.83 -29.74 -10.60
CA GLN A 154 26.28 -28.39 -10.53
C GLN A 154 24.88 -28.41 -9.90
N LYS A 155 24.03 -29.37 -10.28
CA LYS A 155 22.69 -29.53 -9.70
C LYS A 155 22.71 -29.89 -8.22
N VAL A 156 23.64 -30.74 -7.81
CA VAL A 156 23.84 -31.06 -6.38
C VAL A 156 24.24 -29.82 -5.60
N LYS A 157 25.17 -29.00 -6.13
CA LYS A 157 25.60 -27.75 -5.48
C LYS A 157 24.45 -26.73 -5.38
N GLU A 158 23.62 -26.62 -6.42
CA GLU A 158 22.43 -25.74 -6.44
C GLU A 158 21.43 -26.13 -5.35
N LEU A 159 21.10 -27.44 -5.24
CA LEU A 159 20.18 -27.94 -4.22
C LEU A 159 20.73 -27.75 -2.80
N ALA A 160 22.02 -28.00 -2.59
CA ALA A 160 22.66 -27.80 -1.28
C ALA A 160 22.63 -26.31 -0.86
N ALA A 161 22.85 -25.39 -1.79
CA ALA A 161 22.73 -23.96 -1.53
C ALA A 161 21.29 -23.57 -1.16
N ARG A 162 20.30 -24.11 -1.90
CA ARG A 162 18.87 -23.89 -1.64
C ARG A 162 18.46 -24.39 -0.25
N GLN A 163 18.95 -25.56 0.15
CA GLN A 163 18.69 -26.12 1.46
C GLN A 163 19.27 -25.23 2.58
N LYS A 164 20.52 -24.79 2.45
CA LYS A 164 21.14 -23.86 3.41
C LYS A 164 20.36 -22.55 3.53
N GLN A 165 19.84 -22.03 2.42
CA GLN A 165 18.98 -20.84 2.43
C GLN A 165 17.73 -21.06 3.27
N TRP A 166 17.02 -22.18 3.08
CA TRP A 166 15.82 -22.49 3.86
C TRP A 166 16.11 -22.69 5.35
N GLU A 167 17.21 -23.35 5.69
CA GLU A 167 17.64 -23.51 7.08
C GLU A 167 17.90 -22.15 7.74
N GLY A 168 18.58 -21.23 7.03
CA GLY A 168 18.79 -19.86 7.48
C GLY A 168 17.47 -19.09 7.66
N GLU A 169 16.56 -19.18 6.70
CA GLU A 169 15.25 -18.51 6.73
C GLU A 169 14.36 -19.04 7.87
N ARG A 170 14.45 -20.34 8.19
CA ARG A 170 13.76 -20.94 9.34
C ARG A 170 14.31 -20.43 10.67
N LEU A 171 15.63 -20.30 10.78
CA LEU A 171 16.26 -19.75 11.98
C LEU A 171 15.90 -18.27 12.16
N ASP A 172 15.87 -17.49 11.09
CA ASP A 172 15.47 -16.08 11.12
C ASP A 172 13.99 -15.90 11.52
N ARG A 173 13.09 -16.73 10.97
CA ARG A 173 11.68 -16.78 11.42
C ARG A 173 11.56 -17.10 12.91
N GLN A 174 12.27 -18.12 13.40
CA GLN A 174 12.24 -18.44 14.83
C GLN A 174 12.82 -17.30 15.69
N ALA A 175 13.87 -16.63 15.22
CA ALA A 175 14.47 -15.51 15.93
C ALA A 175 13.54 -14.30 16.00
N THR A 176 12.86 -13.98 14.90
CA THR A 176 11.87 -12.89 14.84
C THR A 176 10.65 -13.19 15.69
N GLU A 177 10.11 -14.41 15.65
CA GLU A 177 9.02 -14.87 16.53
C GLU A 177 9.42 -14.78 18.00
N LYS A 178 10.62 -15.24 18.37
CA LYS A 178 11.12 -15.12 19.75
C LYS A 178 11.21 -13.67 20.21
N ARG A 179 11.74 -12.77 19.37
CA ARG A 179 11.80 -11.33 19.68
C ARG A 179 10.41 -10.73 19.86
N PHE A 180 9.48 -11.10 18.99
CA PHE A 180 8.10 -10.64 19.07
C PHE A 180 7.42 -11.11 20.37
N MET A 181 7.60 -12.38 20.74
CA MET A 181 7.07 -12.93 22.00
C MET A 181 7.67 -12.23 23.23
N GLN A 182 8.97 -11.93 23.23
CA GLN A 182 9.60 -11.16 24.30
C GLN A 182 9.03 -9.74 24.44
N LEU A 183 8.74 -9.07 23.33
CA LEU A 183 8.09 -7.75 23.34
C LEU A 183 6.68 -7.82 23.92
N LEU A 184 5.89 -8.83 23.55
CA LEU A 184 4.56 -9.05 24.12
C LEU A 184 4.62 -9.28 25.63
N GLU A 185 5.58 -10.08 26.10
CA GLU A 185 5.78 -10.33 27.53
C GLU A 185 6.15 -9.05 28.29
N LEU A 186 6.99 -8.18 27.72
CA LEU A 186 7.35 -6.89 28.32
C LEU A 186 6.15 -5.94 28.39
N LEU A 187 5.30 -5.91 27.36
CA LEU A 187 4.08 -5.10 27.35
C LEU A 187 3.07 -5.60 28.40
N ALA A 188 2.92 -6.92 28.53
CA ALA A 188 2.04 -7.53 29.52
C ALA A 188 2.50 -7.28 30.98
N LYS A 189 3.80 -7.17 31.23
CA LYS A 189 4.37 -6.86 32.57
C LYS A 189 4.31 -5.37 32.94
N ARG A 190 3.90 -4.49 32.02
CA ARG A 190 3.91 -3.03 32.20
C ARG A 190 2.52 -2.44 32.46
N GLY A 191 1.47 -3.28 32.46
CA GLY A 191 0.12 -2.96 32.95
C GLY A 191 -0.13 -3.63 34.29
#